data_AF-A0A2T5JTB4-F1
#
_entry.id   AF-A0A2T5JTB4-F1
#
_cell.length_a   1.000
_cell.length_b   1.000
_cell.length_c   1.000
_cell.angle_alpha   90.00
_cell.angle_beta   90.00
_cell.angle_gamma   90.00
#
_symmetry.space_group_name_H-M   'P 1'
#
loop_
_entity.id
_entity.type
_entity.pdbx_description
1 polymer ?
#
loop_
_entity_poly.entity_id
_entity_poly.type
_entity_poly.pdbx_seq_one_letter_code
_entity_poly.pdbx_strand_id
1 'polypeptide(L)'
;MRGWSFLDLCLRQSESDRSLSQYEQRETSLQFARLLAVPNSYHEIRLDLTQRRQPEYRQPRAGLELHSVWSGLATRFGIGLGQAVEGRTAERFDAFADLRWRMAGAVTGLSLWQSRASGGQVFGLAQSDVSTGVALFRQITPALDLSVQYVRTRSSVDLFDNRQVGLDLSWRLPIR
;
A
#
# COMPACT_ATOMS: atom_id res chain seq x y z
N MET A 1 -5.72 -24.42 -19.81
CA MET A 1 -5.93 -23.66 -18.57
C MET A 1 -7.05 -22.65 -18.81
N ARG A 2 -8.15 -22.71 -18.06
CA ARG A 2 -9.23 -21.70 -18.12
C ARG A 2 -8.86 -20.58 -17.17
N GLY A 3 -8.79 -19.35 -17.66
CA GLY A 3 -8.43 -18.18 -16.87
C GLY A 3 -9.19 -16.97 -17.38
N TRP A 4 -9.48 -16.05 -16.48
CA TRP A 4 -10.16 -14.80 -16.78
C TRP A 4 -9.15 -13.66 -16.78
N SER A 5 -9.39 -12.67 -17.63
CA SER A 5 -8.62 -11.44 -17.65
C SER A 5 -9.56 -10.26 -17.47
N PHE A 6 -9.08 -9.27 -16.72
CA PHE A 6 -9.82 -8.05 -16.41
C PHE A 6 -8.94 -6.85 -16.75
N LEU A 7 -9.59 -5.77 -17.15
CA LEU A 7 -8.97 -4.48 -17.36
C LEU A 7 -9.85 -3.44 -16.70
N ASP A 8 -9.34 -2.84 -15.62
CA ASP A 8 -10.08 -1.92 -14.79
C ASP A 8 -9.47 -0.52 -14.87
N LEU A 9 -10.33 0.50 -14.94
CA LEU A 9 -9.96 1.90 -14.84
C LEU A 9 -10.59 2.47 -13.57
N CYS A 10 -9.76 2.93 -12.64
CA CYS A 10 -10.21 3.51 -11.39
C CYS A 10 -9.77 4.97 -11.26
N LEU A 11 -10.64 5.78 -10.67
CA LEU A 11 -10.37 7.16 -10.28
C LEU A 11 -10.55 7.26 -8.76
N ARG A 12 -9.53 7.74 -8.07
CA ARG A 12 -9.55 7.95 -6.62
C ARG A 12 -9.20 9.40 -6.31
N GLN A 13 -9.95 10.02 -5.42
CA GLN A 13 -9.66 11.33 -4.85
C GLN A 13 -9.58 11.17 -3.34
N SER A 14 -8.55 11.77 -2.75
CA SER A 14 -8.29 11.74 -1.31
C SER A 14 -7.99 13.15 -0.85
N GLU A 15 -8.72 13.59 0.15
CA GLU A 15 -8.58 14.91 0.75
C GLU A 15 -8.40 14.74 2.26
N SER A 16 -7.51 15.53 2.85
CA SER A 16 -7.39 15.64 4.31
C SER A 16 -7.26 17.11 4.66
N ASP A 17 -8.19 17.58 5.47
CA ASP A 17 -8.14 18.91 6.06
C ASP A 17 -7.63 18.78 7.50
N ARG A 18 -6.55 19.48 7.82
CA ARG A 18 -5.96 19.57 9.16
C ARG A 18 -5.60 21.02 9.44
N SER A 19 -5.63 21.42 10.71
CA SER A 19 -5.34 22.80 11.14
C SER A 19 -4.01 23.38 10.65
N LEU A 20 -3.02 22.53 10.36
CA LEU A 20 -1.69 22.93 9.90
C LEU A 20 -1.36 22.48 8.47
N SER A 21 -2.26 21.75 7.81
CA SER A 21 -2.00 21.21 6.46
C SER A 21 -3.27 20.82 5.74
N GLN A 22 -3.41 21.27 4.50
CA GLN A 22 -4.39 20.73 3.56
C GLN A 22 -3.70 19.76 2.61
N TYR A 23 -4.28 18.58 2.42
CA TYR A 23 -3.77 17.56 1.51
C TYR A 23 -4.85 17.21 0.48
N GLU A 24 -4.51 17.29 -0.79
CA GLU A 24 -5.33 16.81 -1.90
C GLU A 24 -4.50 15.87 -2.77
N GLN A 25 -5.06 14.72 -3.12
CA GLN A 25 -4.46 13.80 -4.06
C GLN A 25 -5.52 13.17 -4.95
N ARG A 26 -5.26 13.17 -6.26
CA ARG A 26 -6.04 12.45 -7.26
C ARG A 26 -5.19 11.36 -7.89
N GLU A 27 -5.80 10.22 -8.16
CA GLU A 27 -5.12 9.05 -8.71
C GLU A 27 -5.97 8.45 -9.82
N THR A 28 -5.36 8.26 -10.98
CA THR A 28 -5.95 7.49 -12.09
C THR A 28 -5.13 6.23 -12.25
N SER A 29 -5.77 5.07 -12.18
CA SER A 29 -5.09 3.77 -12.32
C SER A 29 -5.74 2.92 -13.40
N LEU A 30 -4.91 2.35 -14.27
CA LEU A 30 -5.28 1.29 -15.20
C LEU A 30 -4.68 -0.02 -14.67
N GLN A 31 -5.50 -1.01 -14.39
CA GLN A 31 -5.09 -2.30 -13.84
C GLN A 31 -5.45 -3.41 -14.83
N PHE A 32 -4.47 -4.23 -15.19
CA PHE A 32 -4.69 -5.49 -15.88
C PHE A 32 -4.52 -6.64 -14.90
N ALA A 33 -5.49 -7.54 -14.82
CA ALA A 33 -5.44 -8.71 -13.96
C ALA A 33 -5.62 -10.01 -14.75
N ARG A 34 -4.87 -11.05 -14.38
CA ARG A 34 -5.01 -12.42 -14.91
C ARG A 34 -5.25 -13.40 -13.78
N LEU A 35 -6.41 -14.04 -13.79
CA LEU A 35 -6.77 -15.12 -12.87
C LEU A 35 -6.37 -16.49 -13.42
N LEU A 36 -5.73 -17.29 -12.56
CA LEU A 36 -5.26 -18.63 -12.83
C LEU A 36 -5.79 -19.56 -11.74
N ALA A 37 -6.55 -20.57 -12.12
CA ALA A 37 -7.00 -21.63 -11.22
C ALA A 37 -6.11 -22.86 -11.40
N VAL A 38 -5.59 -23.37 -10.28
CA VAL A 38 -4.88 -24.65 -10.20
C VAL A 38 -5.54 -25.50 -9.11
N PRO A 39 -5.30 -26.82 -9.04
CA PRO A 39 -5.89 -27.65 -7.99
C PRO A 39 -5.59 -27.09 -6.60
N ASN A 40 -6.63 -26.81 -5.81
CA ASN A 40 -6.57 -26.29 -4.44
C ASN A 40 -5.98 -24.88 -4.26
N SER A 41 -5.79 -24.10 -5.33
CA SER A 41 -5.43 -22.69 -5.20
C SER A 41 -5.84 -21.82 -6.39
N TYR A 42 -5.95 -20.53 -6.12
CA TYR A 42 -6.22 -19.49 -7.10
C TYR A 42 -5.12 -18.45 -7.03
N HIS A 43 -4.65 -18.01 -8.20
CA HIS A 43 -3.61 -17.01 -8.32
C HIS A 43 -4.11 -15.87 -9.20
N GLU A 44 -3.68 -14.66 -8.88
CA GLU A 44 -3.93 -13.47 -9.66
C GLU A 44 -2.63 -12.71 -9.83
N ILE A 45 -2.29 -12.40 -11.09
CA ILE A 45 -1.20 -11.49 -11.40
C ILE A 45 -1.82 -10.18 -11.84
N ARG A 46 -1.42 -9.06 -11.22
CA ARG A 46 -1.90 -7.72 -11.53
C ARG A 46 -0.76 -6.83 -11.98
N LEU A 47 -0.97 -6.12 -13.08
CA LEU A 47 -0.10 -5.04 -13.55
C LEU A 47 -0.87 -3.72 -13.43
N ASP A 48 -0.26 -2.76 -12.76
CA ASP A 48 -0.88 -1.48 -12.45
C ASP A 48 -0.10 -0.33 -13.07
N LEU A 49 -0.77 0.54 -13.81
CA LEU A 49 -0.22 1.80 -14.28
C LEU A 49 -1.01 2.94 -13.65
N THR A 50 -0.34 3.75 -12.85
CA THR A 50 -0.98 4.77 -12.03
C THR A 50 -0.39 6.14 -12.30
N GLN A 51 -1.24 7.17 -12.36
CA GLN A 51 -0.81 8.56 -12.35
C GLN A 51 -1.36 9.23 -11.10
N ARG A 52 -0.46 9.48 -10.15
CA ARG A 52 -0.76 10.26 -8.94
C ARG A 52 -0.59 11.74 -9.24
N ARG A 53 -1.55 12.55 -8.81
CA ARG A 53 -1.56 14.00 -8.97
C ARG A 53 -1.80 14.65 -7.61
N GLN A 54 -0.87 15.49 -7.20
CA GLN A 54 -1.04 16.44 -6.11
C GLN A 54 -1.03 17.85 -6.73
N PRO A 55 -1.48 18.90 -6.01
CA PRO A 55 -1.49 20.26 -6.54
C PRO A 55 -0.15 20.69 -7.15
N GLU A 56 0.96 20.23 -6.57
CA GLU A 56 2.31 20.66 -6.94
C GLU A 56 2.99 19.77 -7.98
N TYR A 57 2.53 18.53 -8.18
CA TYR A 57 3.22 17.59 -9.07
C TYR A 57 2.36 16.44 -9.57
N ARG A 58 2.88 15.78 -10.60
CA ARG A 58 2.33 14.52 -11.12
C ARG A 58 3.42 13.46 -11.10
N GLN A 59 3.03 12.24 -10.79
CA GLN A 59 3.95 11.12 -10.70
C GLN A 59 3.34 9.87 -11.35
N PRO A 60 3.85 9.49 -12.53
CA PRO A 60 3.62 8.16 -13.09
C PRO A 60 4.24 7.07 -12.21
N ARG A 61 3.52 5.97 -12.05
CA ARG A 61 3.92 4.79 -11.30
C ARG A 61 3.51 3.52 -12.05
N ALA A 62 4.30 2.47 -11.87
CA ALA A 62 3.98 1.12 -12.34
C ALA A 62 4.08 0.14 -11.18
N GLY A 63 3.21 -0.86 -11.14
CA GLY A 63 3.17 -1.89 -10.10
C GLY A 63 2.97 -3.27 -10.69
N LEU A 64 3.47 -4.27 -9.98
CA LEU A 64 3.22 -5.68 -10.22
C LEU A 64 2.85 -6.34 -8.90
N GLU A 65 1.68 -6.99 -8.84
CA GLU A 65 1.24 -7.74 -7.68
C GLU A 65 0.94 -9.20 -8.03
N LEU A 66 1.23 -10.08 -7.08
CA LEU A 66 0.83 -11.49 -7.09
C LEU A 66 -0.07 -11.74 -5.87
N HIS A 67 -1.31 -12.11 -6.12
CA HIS A 67 -2.25 -12.54 -5.08
C HIS A 67 -2.44 -14.04 -5.21
N SER A 68 -2.53 -14.74 -4.09
CA SER A 68 -2.76 -16.18 -4.08
C SER A 68 -3.65 -16.57 -2.92
N VAL A 69 -4.62 -17.42 -3.20
CA VAL A 69 -5.50 -18.04 -2.21
C VAL A 69 -5.24 -19.53 -2.23
N TRP A 70 -4.77 -20.03 -1.09
CA TRP A 70 -4.48 -21.42 -0.79
C TRP A 70 -5.55 -21.97 0.16
N SER A 71 -5.49 -23.27 0.46
CA SER A 71 -6.32 -23.85 1.52
C SER A 71 -5.93 -23.26 2.89
N GLY A 72 -6.75 -22.33 3.40
CA GLY A 72 -6.60 -21.73 4.74
C GLY A 72 -5.64 -20.53 4.83
N LEU A 73 -5.01 -20.13 3.74
CA LEU A 73 -4.05 -19.02 3.68
C LEU A 73 -4.29 -18.17 2.43
N ALA A 74 -4.21 -16.85 2.56
CA ALA A 74 -4.11 -15.92 1.45
C ALA A 74 -2.80 -15.14 1.56
N THR A 75 -2.11 -14.97 0.43
CA THR A 75 -0.84 -14.24 0.34
C THR A 75 -0.92 -13.17 -0.73
N ARG A 76 -0.28 -12.03 -0.49
CA ARG A 76 -0.09 -10.99 -1.50
C ARG A 76 1.35 -10.53 -1.48
N PHE A 77 1.92 -10.32 -2.66
CA PHE A 77 3.23 -9.71 -2.83
C PHE A 77 3.11 -8.63 -3.87
N GLY A 78 3.82 -7.54 -3.69
CA GLY A 78 3.82 -6.48 -4.68
C GLY A 78 5.11 -5.69 -4.68
N ILE A 79 5.41 -5.14 -5.84
CA ILE A 79 6.44 -4.13 -6.04
C ILE A 79 5.87 -2.98 -6.85
N GLY A 80 6.30 -1.77 -6.52
CA GLY A 80 5.93 -0.54 -7.20
C GLY A 80 7.15 0.31 -7.50
N LEU A 81 7.09 1.01 -8.62
CA LEU A 81 8.11 1.95 -9.09
C LEU A 81 7.44 3.27 -9.43
N GLY A 82 8.00 4.36 -8.92
CA GLY A 82 7.57 5.72 -9.23
C GLY A 82 8.64 6.50 -9.99
N GLN A 83 8.20 7.36 -10.91
CA GLN A 83 9.09 8.31 -11.56
C GLN A 83 9.62 9.34 -10.57
N ALA A 84 10.80 9.90 -10.87
CA ALA A 84 11.35 11.02 -10.13
C ALA A 84 10.42 12.22 -10.23
N VAL A 85 10.30 12.96 -9.15
CA VAL A 85 9.65 14.27 -9.15
C VAL A 85 10.70 15.28 -8.72
N GLU A 86 11.01 16.21 -9.61
CA GLU A 86 12.05 17.20 -9.37
C GLU A 86 11.68 18.08 -8.17
N GLY A 87 12.63 18.26 -7.26
CA GLY A 87 12.47 19.10 -6.07
C GLY A 87 11.46 18.57 -5.05
N ARG A 88 10.99 17.33 -5.18
CA ARG A 88 9.99 16.73 -4.27
C ARG A 88 10.45 15.36 -3.77
N THR A 89 10.31 15.15 -2.46
CA THR A 89 10.49 13.84 -1.86
C THR A 89 9.25 13.00 -2.16
N ALA A 90 9.34 12.17 -3.20
CA ALA A 90 8.25 11.31 -3.65
C ALA A 90 8.67 9.84 -3.63
N GLU A 91 7.73 8.94 -3.36
CA GLU A 91 7.98 7.49 -3.33
C GLU A 91 8.46 7.00 -4.71
N ARG A 92 9.67 6.43 -4.75
CA ARG A 92 10.34 5.92 -5.94
C ARG A 92 10.21 4.41 -6.08
N PHE A 93 10.09 3.73 -4.95
CA PHE A 93 10.01 2.29 -4.85
C PHE A 93 9.20 1.91 -3.63
N ASP A 94 8.41 0.87 -3.75
CA ASP A 94 7.75 0.20 -2.66
C ASP A 94 7.69 -1.30 -2.93
N ALA A 95 7.70 -2.08 -1.86
CA ALA A 95 7.49 -3.51 -1.90
C ALA A 95 6.73 -3.95 -0.65
N PHE A 96 5.87 -4.94 -0.79
CA PHE A 96 5.11 -5.48 0.33
C PHE A 96 4.89 -6.98 0.22
N ALA A 97 4.63 -7.59 1.38
CA ALA A 97 4.21 -8.97 1.54
C ALA A 97 3.11 -9.03 2.62
N ASP A 98 1.94 -9.54 2.25
CA ASP A 98 0.81 -9.77 3.14
C ASP A 98 0.53 -11.27 3.26
N LEU A 99 0.21 -11.71 4.47
CA LEU A 99 -0.30 -13.04 4.77
C LEU A 99 -1.57 -12.90 5.60
N ARG A 100 -2.60 -13.69 5.26
CA ARG A 100 -3.84 -13.78 6.04
C ARG A 100 -4.27 -15.23 6.18
N TRP A 101 -4.55 -15.67 7.39
CA TRP A 101 -4.98 -17.03 7.70
C TRP A 101 -6.09 -17.02 8.74
N ARG A 102 -6.74 -18.17 8.95
CA ARG A 102 -7.70 -18.34 10.04
C ARG A 102 -7.01 -18.90 11.27
N MET A 103 -7.21 -18.26 12.42
CA MET A 103 -6.71 -18.69 13.71
C MET A 103 -7.80 -18.51 14.76
N ALA A 104 -8.14 -19.59 15.47
CA ALA A 104 -9.21 -19.60 16.49
C ALA A 104 -10.54 -18.99 15.99
N GLY A 105 -10.98 -19.37 14.78
CA GLY A 105 -12.24 -18.90 14.18
C GLY A 105 -12.20 -17.50 13.56
N ALA A 106 -11.12 -16.74 13.74
CA ALA A 106 -10.97 -15.37 13.24
C ALA A 106 -9.90 -15.25 12.15
N VAL A 107 -10.07 -14.29 11.24
CA VAL A 107 -9.01 -13.94 10.29
C VAL A 107 -7.92 -13.16 11.02
N THR A 108 -6.68 -13.63 10.90
CA THR A 108 -5.46 -12.97 11.39
C THR A 108 -4.55 -12.70 10.21
N GLY A 109 -3.75 -11.64 10.27
CA GLY A 109 -2.81 -11.31 9.22
C GLY A 109 -1.52 -10.67 9.71
N LEU A 110 -0.51 -10.75 8.85
CA LEU A 110 0.79 -10.11 8.98
C LEU A 110 1.08 -9.40 7.67
N SER A 111 1.50 -8.14 7.76
CA SER A 111 1.94 -7.34 6.62
C SER A 111 3.35 -6.83 6.88
N LEU A 112 4.20 -6.91 5.86
CA LEU A 112 5.54 -6.36 5.84
C LEU A 112 5.67 -5.47 4.62
N TRP A 113 6.27 -4.29 4.76
CA TRP A 113 6.51 -3.42 3.63
C TRP A 113 7.78 -2.61 3.81
N GLN A 114 8.31 -2.16 2.67
CA GLN A 114 9.37 -1.19 2.59
C GLN A 114 9.07 -0.22 1.46
N SER A 115 9.36 1.06 1.68
CA SER A 115 9.33 2.06 0.63
C SER A 115 10.52 2.98 0.71
N ARG A 116 10.86 3.57 -0.44
CA ARG A 116 11.91 4.58 -0.57
C ARG A 116 11.34 5.81 -1.24
N ALA A 117 11.45 6.96 -0.59
CA ALA A 117 11.11 8.26 -1.15
C ALA A 117 12.37 9.11 -1.35
N SER A 118 12.47 9.84 -2.45
CA SER A 118 13.60 10.73 -2.71
C SER A 118 13.28 11.78 -3.76
N GLY A 119 14.17 12.76 -3.93
CA GLY A 119 14.10 13.81 -4.96
C GLY A 119 14.00 15.23 -4.40
N GLY A 120 13.57 15.37 -3.14
CA GLY A 120 13.51 16.64 -2.43
C GLY A 120 14.85 17.02 -1.81
N GLN A 121 14.91 18.25 -1.33
CA GLN A 121 16.08 18.82 -0.68
C GLN A 121 15.66 19.64 0.53
N VAL A 122 16.48 19.62 1.59
CA VAL A 122 16.26 20.40 2.81
C VAL A 122 17.56 21.11 3.14
N PHE A 123 17.55 22.45 3.17
CA PHE A 123 18.74 23.29 3.30
C PHE A 123 19.86 22.94 2.30
N GLY A 124 19.49 22.57 1.07
CA GLY A 124 20.44 22.17 0.01
C GLY A 124 20.99 20.75 0.15
N LEU A 125 20.59 20.00 1.19
CA LEU A 125 20.94 18.58 1.34
C LEU A 125 19.86 17.72 0.68
N ALA A 126 20.28 16.79 -0.18
CA ALA A 126 19.37 15.85 -0.81
C ALA A 126 18.72 14.92 0.23
N GLN A 127 17.39 14.81 0.17
CA GLN A 127 16.60 13.94 1.04
C GLN A 127 16.31 12.61 0.35
N SER A 128 16.61 11.52 1.05
CA SER A 128 16.23 10.15 0.67
C SER A 128 15.81 9.40 1.94
N ASP A 129 14.56 8.97 1.95
CA ASP A 129 13.93 8.32 3.09
C ASP A 129 13.64 6.86 2.76
N VAL A 130 13.95 5.95 3.67
CA VAL A 130 13.59 4.54 3.60
C VAL A 130 12.69 4.22 4.79
N SER A 131 11.45 3.85 4.51
CA SER A 131 10.47 3.45 5.50
C SER A 131 10.32 1.93 5.46
N THR A 132 10.41 1.27 6.62
CA THR A 132 10.12 -0.16 6.77
C THR A 132 9.04 -0.33 7.81
N GLY A 133 8.03 -1.14 7.50
CA GLY A 133 6.91 -1.36 8.39
C GLY A 133 6.53 -2.82 8.54
N VAL A 134 5.93 -3.11 9.69
CA VAL A 134 5.27 -4.37 10.01
C VAL A 134 3.92 -4.06 10.63
N ALA A 135 2.90 -4.82 10.25
CA ALA A 135 1.58 -4.73 10.87
C ALA A 135 1.02 -6.12 11.18
N LEU A 136 0.33 -6.20 12.30
CA LEU A 136 -0.50 -7.33 12.68
C LEU A 136 -1.95 -6.93 12.56
N PHE A 137 -2.75 -7.81 11.99
CA PHE A 137 -4.19 -7.62 11.81
C PHE A 137 -4.93 -8.75 12.50
N ARG A 138 -6.05 -8.44 13.15
CA ARG A 138 -6.99 -9.46 13.62
C ARG A 138 -8.43 -8.97 13.55
N GLN A 139 -9.28 -9.81 12.97
CA GLN A 139 -10.72 -9.67 13.11
C GLN A 139 -11.11 -10.05 14.55
N ILE A 140 -11.60 -9.08 15.31
CA ILE A 140 -12.04 -9.29 16.70
C ILE A 140 -13.48 -9.81 16.71
N THR A 141 -14.34 -9.19 15.89
CA THR A 141 -15.71 -9.64 15.65
C THR A 141 -16.03 -9.48 14.15
N PRO A 142 -17.16 -10.03 13.64
CA PRO A 142 -17.57 -9.80 12.26
C PRO A 142 -17.71 -8.32 11.85
N ALA A 143 -17.88 -7.41 12.83
CA ALA A 143 -18.03 -5.98 12.61
C ALA A 143 -16.81 -5.14 13.05
N LEU A 144 -15.80 -5.75 13.68
CA LEU A 144 -14.64 -5.05 14.23
C LEU A 144 -13.33 -5.73 13.82
N ASP A 145 -12.51 -4.94 13.13
CA ASP A 145 -11.16 -5.29 12.72
C ASP A 145 -10.14 -4.42 13.50
N LEU A 146 -9.09 -5.04 14.03
CA LEU A 146 -8.00 -4.38 14.76
C LEU A 146 -6.69 -4.54 13.99
N SER A 147 -5.92 -3.47 13.86
CA SER A 147 -4.52 -3.56 13.44
C SER A 147 -3.57 -2.77 14.32
N VAL A 148 -2.40 -3.35 14.55
CA VAL A 148 -1.27 -2.71 15.23
C VAL A 148 -0.11 -2.68 14.25
N GLN A 149 0.54 -1.53 14.10
CA GLN A 149 1.67 -1.39 13.20
C GLN A 149 2.84 -0.70 13.86
N TYR A 150 4.04 -1.05 13.40
CA TYR A 150 5.27 -0.34 13.71
C TYR A 150 5.97 0.03 12.41
N VAL A 151 6.35 1.30 12.29
CA VAL A 151 7.04 1.85 11.13
C VAL A 151 8.31 2.55 11.60
N ARG A 152 9.40 2.30 10.90
CA ARG A 152 10.66 3.04 11.06
C ARG A 152 11.04 3.69 9.75
N THR A 153 11.27 4.99 9.79
CA THR A 153 11.80 5.78 8.68
C THR A 153 13.25 6.16 9.01
N ARG A 154 14.16 5.86 8.10
CA ARG A 154 15.55 6.35 8.11
C ARG A 154 15.71 7.33 6.96
N SER A 155 16.13 8.54 7.26
CA SER A 155 16.36 9.62 6.31
C SER A 155 17.84 9.93 6.18
N SER A 156 18.24 10.46 5.03
CA SER A 156 19.55 11.12 4.88
C SER A 156 19.63 12.46 5.61
N VAL A 157 18.50 12.99 6.07
CA VAL A 157 18.41 14.22 6.87
C VAL A 157 17.81 13.85 8.23
N ASP A 158 18.64 13.87 9.28
CA ASP A 158 18.28 13.40 10.63
C ASP A 158 16.97 13.99 11.19
N LEU A 159 16.58 15.19 10.75
CA LEU A 159 15.31 15.81 11.14
C LEU A 159 14.08 14.96 10.80
N PHE A 160 14.17 14.09 9.79
CA PHE A 160 13.07 13.23 9.32
C PHE A 160 13.21 11.76 9.74
N ASP A 161 14.21 11.43 10.57
CA ASP A 161 14.29 10.11 11.20
C ASP A 161 13.10 9.92 12.15
N ASN A 162 12.37 8.82 12.00
CA ASN A 162 11.14 8.61 12.76
C ASN A 162 10.89 7.14 13.10
N ARG A 163 10.19 6.92 14.21
CA ARG A 163 9.63 5.64 14.64
C ARG A 163 8.21 5.87 15.11
N GLN A 164 7.28 5.14 14.53
CA GLN A 164 5.86 5.28 14.81
C GLN A 164 5.26 3.93 15.17
N VAL A 165 4.43 3.92 16.20
CA VAL A 165 3.49 2.84 16.48
C VAL A 165 2.10 3.35 16.12
N GLY A 166 1.33 2.54 15.40
CA GLY A 166 -0.06 2.83 15.04
C GLY A 166 -0.99 1.76 15.60
N LEU A 167 -2.19 2.20 15.98
CA LEU A 167 -3.31 1.35 16.37
C LEU A 167 -4.51 1.82 15.56
N ASP A 168 -5.04 0.95 14.71
CA ASP A 168 -6.22 1.25 13.91
C ASP A 168 -7.34 0.29 14.29
N LEU A 169 -8.53 0.84 14.45
CA LEU A 169 -9.75 0.10 14.70
C LEU A 169 -10.75 0.44 13.59
N SER A 170 -11.20 -0.57 12.87
CA SER A 170 -12.15 -0.43 11.77
C SER A 170 -13.46 -1.12 12.12
N TRP A 171 -14.53 -0.34 12.21
CA TRP A 171 -15.88 -0.85 12.44
C TRP A 171 -16.72 -0.77 11.18
N ARG A 172 -17.55 -1.79 10.97
CA ARG A 172 -18.57 -1.81 9.90
C ARG A 172 -19.92 -1.55 10.52
N LEU A 173 -20.45 -0.34 10.28
CA LEU A 173 -21.79 0.03 10.72
C LEU A 173 -22.79 -0.36 9.63
N PRO A 174 -23.85 -1.12 9.94
CA PRO A 174 -24.94 -1.32 9.00
C PRO A 174 -25.68 0.01 8.83
N ILE A 175 -25.62 0.56 7.63
CA ILE A 175 -26.47 1.70 7.25
C ILE A 175 -27.82 1.08 6.83
N ARG A 176 -28.87 1.38 7.59
CA ARG A 176 -30.26 1.06 7.23
C ARG A 176 -30.86 2.20 6.43
#